data_AF-A0A538LWU2-F1
#
_entry.id   AF-A0A538LWU2-F1
#
_cell.length_a   1.000
_cell.length_b   1.000
_cell.length_c   1.000
_cell.angle_alpha   90.00
_cell.angle_beta   90.00
_cell.angle_gamma   90.00
#
_symmetry.space_group_name_H-M   'P 1'
#
loop_
_entity.id
_entity.type
_entity.pdbx_description
1 polymer ?
#
loop_
_entity_poly.entity_id
_entity_poly.type
_entity_poly.pdbx_seq_one_letter_code
_entity_poly.pdbx_strand_id
1 'polypeptide(L)'
;MALNNGTATSPVVSNLAVGSHSITATYAGDANFAVSAATLAPRQTVNKAATTTTVSSSSSRNSSAFGQTVTFTAAVRVTAPGAGTPTGVVDFTDANGAPLGTGSLGQGNLATLTTPSLTSGPHTITATYRGDSQFVSSAGHLTQTVTCSVVSGTRQGNLTVTGSTCLQGATVNGTVTVAAGGSLAADHSVLNGGLISNRATAVRMCNSTVNGAVSLTKTTGFVLIGDGADSDDVGVAPCGGNTIKGSLSIVNSSGPVELGGNTVTQGISLTGSTGPAAELEGNHLTGTLACTGNVPPPTDDGQPNIAPTRTGQCGAPGF
;
A
#
# COMPACT_ATOMS: atom_id res chain seq x y z
N MET A 1 45.30 25.41 27.22
CA MET A 1 44.72 26.74 26.95
C MET A 1 45.26 27.69 27.99
N ALA A 2 45.64 28.91 27.61
CA ALA A 2 46.10 29.88 28.59
C ALA A 2 44.92 30.35 29.45
N LEU A 3 45.18 30.55 30.75
CA LEU A 3 44.23 31.21 31.65
C LEU A 3 44.38 32.71 31.47
N ASN A 4 43.26 33.39 31.22
CA ASN A 4 43.17 34.85 31.23
C ASN A 4 42.27 35.24 32.40
N ASN A 5 42.86 35.89 33.42
CA ASN A 5 42.17 36.25 34.66
C ASN A 5 41.42 35.07 35.30
N GLY A 6 42.09 33.91 35.41
CA GLY A 6 41.51 32.70 36.02
C GLY A 6 40.49 31.96 35.14
N THR A 7 40.25 32.39 33.91
CA THR A 7 39.31 31.75 32.98
C THR A 7 40.03 31.18 31.76
N ALA A 8 39.68 29.97 31.35
CA ALA A 8 40.06 29.41 30.05
C ALA A 8 38.78 29.01 29.29
N THR A 9 38.70 29.38 28.02
CA THR A 9 37.55 29.08 27.15
C THR A 9 38.00 28.15 26.04
N SER A 10 37.27 27.06 25.83
CA SER A 10 37.53 26.18 24.69
C SER A 10 37.18 26.87 23.38
N PRO A 11 37.80 26.47 22.25
CA PRO A 11 37.24 26.73 20.94
C PRO A 11 35.79 26.21 20.84
N VAL A 12 35.04 26.73 19.86
CA VAL A 12 33.70 26.21 19.54
C VAL A 12 33.80 24.75 19.15
N VAL A 13 32.99 23.89 19.78
CA VAL A 13 32.86 22.48 19.45
C VAL A 13 31.54 22.27 18.74
N SER A 14 31.58 21.97 17.44
CA SER A 14 30.39 21.85 16.57
C SER A 14 30.17 20.44 16.01
N ASN A 15 30.91 19.45 16.51
CA ASN A 15 30.93 18.08 15.99
C ASN A 15 30.56 17.03 17.06
N LEU A 16 29.93 17.43 18.16
CA LEU A 16 29.39 16.48 19.13
C LEU A 16 28.26 15.69 18.47
N ALA A 17 28.38 14.36 18.44
CA ALA A 17 27.33 13.48 17.96
C ALA A 17 26.10 13.54 18.88
N VAL A 18 24.93 13.10 18.39
CA VAL A 18 23.73 12.91 19.22
C VAL A 18 24.06 11.97 20.38
N GLY A 19 23.67 12.35 21.60
CA GLY A 19 23.95 11.58 22.81
C GLY A 19 24.44 12.42 23.98
N SER A 20 24.91 11.74 25.02
CA SER A 20 25.37 12.36 26.27
C SER A 20 26.90 12.36 26.35
N HIS A 21 27.49 13.54 26.53
CA HIS A 21 28.93 13.78 26.54
C HIS A 21 29.40 14.22 27.92
N SER A 22 30.49 13.61 28.39
CA SER A 22 31.21 14.08 29.57
C SER A 22 32.20 15.15 29.14
N ILE A 23 32.13 16.33 29.75
CA ILE A 23 33.06 17.42 29.50
C ILE A 23 33.83 17.68 30.80
N THR A 24 35.14 17.49 30.76
CA THR A 24 36.03 17.71 31.91
C THR A 24 37.04 18.79 31.57
N ALA A 25 37.15 19.79 32.44
CA ALA A 25 38.21 20.79 32.40
C ALA A 25 39.24 20.43 33.47
N THR A 26 40.51 20.34 33.05
CA THR A 26 41.63 20.07 33.96
C THR A 26 42.60 21.25 33.92
N TYR A 27 42.90 21.80 35.08
CA TYR A 27 43.98 22.74 35.29
C TYR A 27 45.21 21.98 35.80
N ALA A 28 46.32 22.10 35.08
CA ALA A 28 47.54 21.35 35.35
C ALA A 28 48.34 21.83 36.58
N GLY A 29 47.84 22.84 37.30
CA GLY A 29 48.61 23.52 38.35
C GLY A 29 49.66 24.47 37.79
N ASP A 30 50.26 25.24 38.68
CA ASP A 30 51.47 26.02 38.43
C ASP A 30 52.33 26.09 39.72
N ALA A 31 53.32 26.98 39.75
CA ALA A 31 54.22 27.12 40.90
C ALA A 31 53.52 27.53 42.21
N ASN A 32 52.31 28.08 42.11
CA ASN A 32 51.55 28.64 43.24
C ASN A 32 50.24 27.89 43.50
N PHE A 33 49.65 27.25 42.49
CA PHE A 33 48.35 26.58 42.59
C PHE A 33 48.41 25.10 42.23
N ALA A 34 47.72 24.26 43.02
CA ALA A 34 47.64 22.82 42.78
C ALA A 34 46.80 22.45 41.54
N VAL A 35 47.04 21.25 41.01
CA VAL A 35 46.19 20.63 39.97
C VAL A 35 44.75 20.55 40.45
N SER A 36 43.80 20.85 39.56
CA SER A 36 42.38 20.67 39.82
C SER A 36 41.63 20.26 38.56
N ALA A 37 40.47 19.62 38.73
CA ALA A 37 39.61 19.25 37.62
C ALA A 37 38.14 19.38 38.01
N ALA A 38 37.30 19.72 37.04
CA ALA A 38 35.86 19.75 37.18
C ALA A 38 35.20 19.11 35.96
N THR A 39 34.15 18.33 36.20
CA THR A 39 33.34 17.72 35.15
C THR A 39 31.96 18.38 35.14
N LEU A 40 31.49 18.75 33.94
CA LEU A 40 30.17 19.34 33.73
C LEU A 40 29.06 18.38 34.23
N ALA A 41 28.18 18.88 35.09
CA ALA A 41 27.04 18.15 35.64
C ALA A 41 25.77 19.04 35.64
N PRO A 42 24.66 18.63 34.99
CA PRO A 42 24.49 17.38 34.23
C PRO A 42 25.37 17.34 32.96
N ARG A 43 25.56 16.13 32.40
CA ARG A 43 26.33 15.92 31.16
C ARG A 43 25.79 16.78 30.01
N GLN A 44 26.65 17.12 29.06
CA GLN A 44 26.23 17.80 27.83
C GLN A 44 25.41 16.84 26.98
N THR A 45 24.14 17.15 26.73
CA THR A 45 23.29 16.33 25.86
C THR A 45 23.11 17.00 24.51
N VAL A 46 23.31 16.23 23.44
CA VAL A 46 22.96 16.61 22.07
C VAL A 46 21.71 15.82 21.68
N ASN A 47 20.60 16.54 21.50
CA ASN A 47 19.32 15.94 21.09
C ASN A 47 19.32 15.64 19.58
N LYS A 48 18.47 14.69 19.18
CA LYS A 48 18.14 14.51 17.76
C LYS A 48 17.50 15.77 17.19
N ALA A 49 17.79 16.06 15.92
CA ALA A 49 17.17 17.19 15.22
C ALA A 49 15.72 16.85 14.84
N ALA A 50 14.83 17.84 14.94
CA ALA A 50 13.44 17.69 14.50
C ALA A 50 13.35 17.65 12.96
N THR A 51 12.32 16.97 12.44
CA THR A 51 12.02 16.93 11.01
C THR A 51 10.56 17.31 10.74
N THR A 52 10.28 17.72 9.51
CA THR A 52 8.93 17.89 8.97
C THR A 52 8.77 16.99 7.75
N THR A 53 7.62 16.34 7.62
CA THR A 53 7.28 15.53 6.44
C THR A 53 6.13 16.18 5.68
N THR A 54 6.24 16.25 4.37
CA THR A 54 5.16 16.70 3.48
C THR A 54 4.87 15.61 2.45
N VAL A 55 3.62 15.53 1.98
CA VAL A 55 3.17 14.49 1.05
C VAL A 55 2.57 15.14 -0.18
N SER A 56 2.92 14.65 -1.37
CA SER A 56 2.33 15.05 -2.64
C SER A 56 1.86 13.83 -3.44
N SER A 57 0.87 14.03 -4.30
CA SER A 57 0.33 13.01 -5.21
C SER A 57 0.75 13.33 -6.64
N SER A 58 1.00 12.30 -7.46
CA SER A 58 1.22 12.43 -8.90
C SER A 58 -0.04 12.86 -9.67
N SER A 59 -1.21 12.79 -9.03
CA SER A 59 -2.48 13.18 -9.64
C SER A 59 -2.75 14.69 -9.52
N SER A 60 -3.42 15.26 -10.52
CA SER A 60 -3.80 16.68 -10.48
C SER A 60 -4.87 16.92 -9.42
N ARG A 61 -4.70 17.96 -8.60
CA ARG A 61 -5.63 18.34 -7.51
C ARG A 61 -5.90 17.21 -6.50
N ASN A 62 -4.96 16.26 -6.36
CA ASN A 62 -5.10 15.09 -5.49
C ASN A 62 -6.38 14.29 -5.81
N SER A 63 -6.73 14.21 -7.10
CA SER A 63 -7.90 13.49 -7.58
C SER A 63 -7.52 12.54 -8.71
N SER A 64 -7.95 11.29 -8.61
CA SER A 64 -7.74 10.24 -9.62
C SER A 64 -9.06 9.54 -9.93
N ALA A 65 -9.08 8.79 -11.04
CA ALA A 65 -10.19 7.89 -11.33
C ALA A 65 -9.89 6.50 -10.75
N PHE A 66 -10.92 5.74 -10.38
CA PHE A 66 -10.76 4.36 -9.90
C PHE A 66 -9.98 3.51 -10.91
N GLY A 67 -9.04 2.70 -10.42
CA GLY A 67 -8.14 1.90 -11.27
C GLY A 67 -6.98 2.67 -11.90
N GLN A 68 -6.84 3.98 -11.65
CA GLN A 68 -5.61 4.70 -11.99
C GLN A 68 -4.55 4.54 -10.90
N THR A 69 -3.33 4.23 -11.34
CA THR A 69 -2.15 4.23 -10.49
C THR A 69 -1.81 5.64 -10.00
N VAL A 70 -1.58 5.79 -8.70
CA VAL A 70 -1.12 7.04 -8.07
C VAL A 70 0.23 6.80 -7.40
N THR A 71 1.14 7.77 -7.55
CA THR A 71 2.42 7.80 -6.82
C THR A 71 2.37 8.90 -5.78
N PHE A 72 2.56 8.53 -4.52
CA PHE A 72 2.74 9.44 -3.41
C PHE A 72 4.23 9.68 -3.18
N THR A 73 4.62 10.94 -3.02
CA THR A 73 5.99 11.34 -2.67
C THR A 73 5.98 12.02 -1.31
N ALA A 74 6.70 11.44 -0.35
CA ALA A 74 6.97 12.07 0.94
C ALA A 74 8.32 12.79 0.88
N ALA A 75 8.35 14.07 1.26
CA ALA A 75 9.57 14.86 1.38
C ALA A 75 9.85 15.18 2.85
N VAL A 76 11.01 14.72 3.34
CA VAL A 76 11.44 14.91 4.73
C VAL A 76 12.48 16.02 4.81
N ARG A 77 12.24 17.02 5.65
CA ARG A 77 13.12 18.17 5.83
C ARG A 77 13.57 18.30 7.28
N VAL A 78 14.84 18.60 7.48
CA VAL A 78 15.38 18.91 8.81
C VAL A 78 14.93 20.31 9.22
N THR A 79 14.46 20.45 10.45
CA THR A 79 14.07 21.74 11.02
C THR A 79 15.28 22.42 11.63
N ALA A 80 15.53 23.68 11.26
CA ALA A 80 16.59 24.48 11.86
C ALA A 80 16.37 24.61 13.39
N PRO A 81 17.44 24.63 14.20
CA PRO A 81 18.86 24.73 13.81
C PRO A 81 19.52 23.39 13.46
N GLY A 82 18.77 22.29 13.39
CA GLY A 82 19.31 20.99 12.98
C GLY A 82 19.89 21.02 11.57
N ALA A 83 20.86 20.15 11.31
CA ALA A 83 21.50 19.98 10.02
C ALA A 83 21.75 18.49 9.72
N GLY A 84 22.13 18.19 8.48
CA GLY A 84 22.40 16.84 8.00
C GLY A 84 21.30 16.29 7.09
N THR A 85 21.41 15.00 6.78
CA THR A 85 20.55 14.32 5.80
C THR A 85 19.80 13.19 6.50
N PRO A 86 18.47 13.27 6.61
CA PRO A 86 17.65 12.17 7.13
C PRO A 86 17.85 10.89 6.33
N THR A 87 17.96 9.76 7.03
CA THR A 87 18.06 8.42 6.44
C THR A 87 16.94 7.53 6.96
N GLY A 88 16.72 6.39 6.33
CA GLY A 88 15.73 5.40 6.75
C GLY A 88 14.51 5.36 5.84
N VAL A 89 13.34 5.06 6.42
CA VAL A 89 12.12 4.74 5.69
C VAL A 89 10.94 5.62 6.11
N VAL A 90 10.00 5.76 5.18
CA VAL A 90 8.71 6.39 5.37
C VAL A 90 7.63 5.32 5.21
N ASP A 91 6.76 5.21 6.21
CA ASP A 91 5.56 4.37 6.15
C ASP A 91 4.43 5.17 5.54
N PHE A 92 3.74 4.59 4.55
CA PHE A 92 2.55 5.16 3.97
C PHE A 92 1.34 4.35 4.42
N THR A 93 0.37 5.04 5.00
CA THR A 93 -0.91 4.46 5.40
C THR A 93 -2.07 5.27 4.82
N ASP A 94 -3.22 4.63 4.68
CA ASP A 94 -4.49 5.27 4.36
C ASP A 94 -5.26 5.61 5.65
N ALA A 95 -6.51 6.04 5.49
CA ALA A 95 -7.45 6.27 6.58
C ALA A 95 -7.47 5.11 7.58
N ASN A 96 -7.62 5.44 8.87
CA ASN A 96 -7.59 4.50 9.99
C ASN A 96 -6.26 3.73 10.18
N GLY A 97 -5.20 4.13 9.47
CA GLY A 97 -3.87 3.52 9.63
C GLY A 97 -3.64 2.30 8.74
N ALA A 98 -4.51 2.06 7.74
CA ALA A 98 -4.37 0.91 6.85
C ALA A 98 -3.06 0.96 6.07
N PRO A 99 -2.23 -0.09 6.11
CA PRO A 99 -0.92 -0.07 5.46
C PRO A 99 -1.07 -0.01 3.94
N LEU A 100 -0.39 0.95 3.29
CA LEU A 100 -0.27 0.99 1.83
C LEU A 100 1.11 0.53 1.36
N GLY A 101 2.12 0.64 2.22
CA GLY A 101 3.49 0.21 1.95
C GLY A 101 4.53 1.13 2.58
N THR A 102 5.79 0.92 2.20
CA THR A 102 6.92 1.72 2.68
C THR A 102 7.77 2.23 1.52
N GLY A 103 8.42 3.37 1.73
CA GLY A 103 9.40 3.92 0.80
C GLY A 103 10.69 4.30 1.53
N SER A 104 11.83 3.88 0.99
CA SER A 104 13.14 4.32 1.50
C SER A 104 13.42 5.77 1.09
N LEU A 105 14.02 6.55 1.99
CA LEU A 105 14.51 7.89 1.65
C LEU A 105 15.68 7.78 0.67
N GLY A 106 15.47 8.30 -0.54
CA GLY A 106 16.45 8.39 -1.60
C GLY A 106 17.00 9.80 -1.77
N GLN A 107 17.36 10.13 -3.03
CA GLN A 107 17.89 11.45 -3.38
C GLN A 107 16.90 12.56 -3.00
N GLY A 108 17.43 13.66 -2.45
CA GLY A 108 16.62 14.82 -2.05
C GLY A 108 15.73 14.61 -0.83
N ASN A 109 15.96 13.55 -0.03
CA ASN A 109 15.14 13.15 1.11
C ASN A 109 13.69 12.86 0.72
N LEU A 110 13.53 12.19 -0.42
CA LEU A 110 12.25 11.78 -0.96
C LEU A 110 12.06 10.28 -0.80
N ALA A 111 10.89 9.87 -0.33
CA ALA A 111 10.42 8.49 -0.36
C ALA A 111 9.16 8.42 -1.24
N THR A 112 9.04 7.39 -2.07
CA THR A 112 7.91 7.25 -2.99
C THR A 112 7.20 5.92 -2.78
N LEU A 113 5.87 5.95 -2.84
CA LEU A 113 5.03 4.76 -2.92
C LEU A 113 4.10 4.88 -4.12
N THR A 114 4.01 3.82 -4.93
CA THR A 114 3.07 3.74 -6.05
C THR A 114 2.02 2.68 -5.75
N THR A 115 0.74 3.05 -5.77
CA THR A 115 -0.37 2.12 -5.53
C THR A 115 -1.47 2.28 -6.60
N PRO A 116 -2.00 1.16 -7.15
CA PRO A 116 -3.16 1.18 -8.04
C PRO A 116 -4.50 0.90 -7.33
N SER A 117 -4.50 0.50 -6.06
CA SER A 117 -5.61 -0.22 -5.42
C SER A 117 -6.58 0.65 -4.59
N LEU A 118 -6.45 1.97 -4.65
CA LEU A 118 -7.35 2.85 -3.87
C LEU A 118 -8.81 2.66 -4.32
N THR A 119 -9.68 2.43 -3.34
CA THR A 119 -11.12 2.28 -3.55
C THR A 119 -11.75 3.62 -3.96
N SER A 120 -13.03 3.64 -4.36
CA SER A 120 -13.69 4.91 -4.67
C SER A 120 -14.02 5.67 -3.39
N GLY A 121 -13.62 6.94 -3.29
CA GLY A 121 -13.88 7.78 -2.13
C GLY A 121 -12.69 8.66 -1.72
N PRO A 122 -12.81 9.37 -0.59
CA PRO A 122 -11.70 10.11 0.00
C PRO A 122 -10.77 9.16 0.79
N HIS A 123 -9.46 9.36 0.59
CA HIS A 123 -8.36 8.64 1.23
C HIS A 123 -7.47 9.64 1.96
N THR A 124 -7.19 9.41 3.24
CA THR A 124 -6.27 10.27 4.03
C THR A 124 -4.92 9.59 4.10
N ILE A 125 -4.08 9.92 3.13
CA ILE A 125 -2.74 9.35 2.99
C ILE A 125 -1.83 9.98 4.04
N THR A 126 -1.32 9.16 4.94
CA THR A 126 -0.37 9.55 5.97
C THR A 126 1.00 8.98 5.62
N ALA A 127 2.01 9.85 5.55
CA ALA A 127 3.39 9.44 5.40
C ALA A 127 4.14 9.72 6.70
N THR A 128 4.64 8.67 7.35
CA THR A 128 5.34 8.75 8.63
C THR A 128 6.81 8.40 8.44
N TYR A 129 7.68 9.40 8.57
CA TYR A 129 9.11 9.16 8.70
C TYR A 129 9.42 8.62 10.09
N ARG A 130 10.04 7.45 10.18
CA ARG A 130 10.33 6.76 11.45
C ARG A 130 11.39 7.45 12.31
N GLY A 131 12.12 8.42 11.76
CA GLY A 131 13.33 8.94 12.37
C GLY A 131 14.53 8.01 12.16
N ASP A 132 15.70 8.44 12.62
CA ASP A 132 16.93 7.63 12.62
C ASP A 132 17.79 7.95 13.85
N SER A 133 19.08 7.63 13.82
CA SER A 133 20.00 7.90 14.94
C SER A 133 20.21 9.41 15.21
N GLN A 134 19.95 10.27 14.23
CA GLN A 134 20.20 11.72 14.27
C GLN A 134 18.92 12.56 14.25
N PHE A 135 17.82 12.02 13.70
CA PHE A 135 16.58 12.74 13.45
C PHE A 135 15.38 12.12 14.18
N VAL A 136 14.51 12.98 14.70
CA VAL A 136 13.23 12.58 15.29
C VAL A 136 12.23 12.26 14.17
N SER A 137 11.30 11.35 14.44
CA SER A 137 10.19 11.03 13.55
C SER A 137 9.31 12.25 13.25
N SER A 138 8.65 12.23 12.10
CA SER A 138 7.65 13.23 11.72
C SER A 138 6.64 12.62 10.76
N ALA A 139 5.48 13.26 10.61
CA ALA A 139 4.44 12.82 9.70
C ALA A 139 3.89 13.96 8.86
N GLY A 140 3.40 13.63 7.67
CA GLY A 140 2.65 14.51 6.79
C GLY A 140 1.41 13.81 6.26
N HIS A 141 0.40 14.58 5.87
CA HIS A 141 -0.88 14.03 5.41
C HIS A 141 -1.33 14.68 4.10
N LEU A 142 -2.04 13.91 3.28
CA LEU A 142 -2.65 14.34 2.04
C LEU A 142 -4.00 13.66 1.85
N THR A 143 -5.04 14.43 1.53
CA THR A 143 -6.31 13.85 1.10
C THR A 143 -6.28 13.59 -0.40
N GLN A 144 -6.35 12.33 -0.80
CA GLN A 144 -6.53 11.87 -2.18
C GLN A 144 -8.00 11.50 -2.39
N THR A 145 -8.63 11.95 -3.47
CA THR A 145 -9.99 11.51 -3.83
C THR A 145 -9.94 10.63 -5.06
N VAL A 146 -10.58 9.46 -4.99
CA VAL A 146 -10.75 8.54 -6.10
C VAL A 146 -12.20 8.59 -6.57
N THR A 147 -12.39 8.76 -7.88
CA THR A 147 -13.70 9.00 -8.48
C THR A 147 -14.07 7.94 -9.52
N CYS A 148 -15.36 7.70 -9.67
CA CYS A 148 -15.93 6.82 -10.68
C CYS A 148 -17.36 7.26 -10.98
N SER A 149 -17.88 6.83 -12.12
CA SER A 149 -19.29 7.00 -12.48
C SER A 149 -20.11 5.96 -11.71
N VAL A 150 -20.93 6.41 -10.75
CA VAL A 150 -21.74 5.52 -9.92
C VAL A 150 -23.00 5.08 -10.67
N VAL A 151 -23.24 3.77 -10.67
CA VAL A 151 -24.50 3.14 -11.11
C VAL A 151 -25.10 2.45 -9.88
N SER A 152 -26.35 2.76 -9.59
CA SER A 152 -27.11 2.16 -8.48
C SER A 152 -28.52 1.78 -8.95
N GLY A 153 -29.22 0.98 -8.15
CA GLY A 153 -30.56 0.49 -8.49
C GLY A 153 -30.56 -0.48 -9.68
N THR A 154 -31.72 -0.66 -10.32
CA THR A 154 -31.88 -1.65 -11.39
C THR A 154 -31.63 -1.06 -12.77
N ARG A 155 -30.73 -1.67 -13.54
CA ARG A 155 -30.44 -1.37 -14.93
C ARG A 155 -30.82 -2.54 -15.83
N GLN A 156 -31.65 -2.29 -16.85
CA GLN A 156 -32.02 -3.30 -17.83
C GLN A 156 -31.01 -3.37 -18.99
N GLY A 157 -30.72 -4.58 -19.45
CA GLY A 157 -29.84 -4.85 -20.59
C GLY A 157 -28.34 -4.76 -20.29
N ASN A 158 -27.53 -4.98 -21.32
CA ASN A 158 -26.07 -5.04 -21.23
C ASN A 158 -25.47 -3.68 -20.84
N LEU A 159 -24.43 -3.70 -20.00
CA LEU A 159 -23.69 -2.52 -19.56
C LEU A 159 -22.28 -2.55 -20.15
N THR A 160 -21.89 -1.50 -20.86
CA THR A 160 -20.50 -1.32 -21.32
C THR A 160 -19.81 -0.26 -20.46
N VAL A 161 -18.66 -0.61 -19.91
CA VAL A 161 -17.82 0.26 -19.06
C VAL A 161 -16.61 0.72 -19.88
N THR A 162 -16.53 2.02 -20.18
CA THR A 162 -15.45 2.62 -21.00
C THR A 162 -14.48 3.51 -20.21
N GLY A 163 -14.87 3.92 -19.01
CA GLY A 163 -14.03 4.63 -18.04
C GLY A 163 -14.09 3.95 -16.69
N SER A 164 -13.98 4.72 -15.61
CA SER A 164 -14.14 4.21 -14.24
C SER A 164 -15.61 4.18 -13.83
N THR A 165 -16.15 2.99 -13.57
CA THR A 165 -17.54 2.78 -13.14
C THR A 165 -17.59 2.07 -11.80
N CYS A 166 -18.44 2.55 -10.89
CA CYS A 166 -18.74 1.89 -9.63
C CYS A 166 -20.20 1.42 -9.60
N LEU A 167 -20.43 0.12 -9.52
CA LEU A 167 -21.74 -0.45 -9.21
C LEU A 167 -21.86 -0.49 -7.68
N GLN A 168 -22.82 0.26 -7.13
CA GLN A 168 -23.05 0.33 -5.69
C GLN A 168 -24.49 -0.06 -5.40
N GLY A 169 -24.70 -1.26 -4.84
CA GLY A 169 -26.05 -1.78 -4.62
C GLY A 169 -26.86 -1.92 -5.92
N ALA A 170 -26.20 -2.13 -7.06
CA ALA A 170 -26.85 -2.12 -8.37
C ALA A 170 -27.31 -3.53 -8.77
N THR A 171 -28.41 -3.62 -9.50
CA THR A 171 -28.82 -4.84 -10.22
C THR A 171 -28.73 -4.60 -11.72
N VAL A 172 -27.83 -5.30 -12.43
CA VAL A 172 -27.71 -5.22 -13.89
C VAL A 172 -28.32 -6.46 -14.53
N ASN A 173 -29.44 -6.30 -15.23
CA ASN A 173 -30.13 -7.37 -15.97
C ASN A 173 -29.57 -7.53 -17.38
N GLY A 174 -28.32 -7.95 -17.44
CA GLY A 174 -27.59 -8.19 -18.67
C GLY A 174 -26.11 -8.41 -18.41
N THR A 175 -25.35 -8.65 -19.47
CA THR A 175 -23.89 -8.82 -19.36
C THR A 175 -23.22 -7.47 -19.12
N VAL A 176 -22.27 -7.43 -18.19
CA VAL A 176 -21.36 -6.30 -17.99
C VAL A 176 -20.09 -6.54 -18.79
N THR A 177 -19.73 -5.58 -19.63
CA THR A 177 -18.51 -5.63 -20.46
C THR A 177 -17.61 -4.44 -20.14
N VAL A 178 -16.43 -4.69 -19.60
CA VAL A 178 -15.39 -3.68 -19.38
C VAL A 178 -14.53 -3.59 -20.63
N ALA A 179 -14.64 -2.47 -21.33
CA ALA A 179 -13.85 -2.19 -22.52
C ALA A 179 -12.38 -1.94 -22.15
N ALA A 180 -11.50 -2.00 -23.16
CA ALA A 180 -10.09 -1.71 -22.98
C ALA A 180 -9.88 -0.31 -22.38
N GLY A 181 -9.06 -0.20 -21.33
CA GLY A 181 -8.83 1.03 -20.58
C GLY A 181 -9.85 1.31 -19.47
N GLY A 182 -11.02 0.67 -19.49
CA GLY A 182 -12.06 0.85 -18.47
C GLY A 182 -11.73 0.14 -17.15
N SER A 183 -12.34 0.60 -16.06
CA SER A 183 -12.26 -0.03 -14.74
C SER A 183 -13.63 -0.18 -14.10
N LEU A 184 -13.80 -1.27 -13.36
CA LEU A 184 -15.06 -1.61 -12.70
C LEU A 184 -14.80 -1.88 -11.23
N ALA A 185 -15.52 -1.19 -10.35
CA ALA A 185 -15.72 -1.61 -8.97
C ALA A 185 -17.20 -2.03 -8.82
N ALA A 186 -17.46 -3.22 -8.30
CA ALA A 186 -18.80 -3.66 -7.94
C ALA A 186 -18.85 -3.99 -6.45
N ASP A 187 -19.77 -3.35 -5.75
CA ASP A 187 -19.98 -3.55 -4.33
C ASP A 187 -21.47 -3.78 -4.05
N HIS A 188 -21.77 -4.82 -3.28
CA HIS A 188 -23.15 -5.23 -2.94
C HIS A 188 -24.08 -5.33 -4.17
N SER A 189 -23.55 -5.71 -5.33
CA SER A 189 -24.25 -5.62 -6.61
C SER A 189 -24.61 -7.00 -7.17
N VAL A 190 -25.64 -7.05 -8.02
CA VAL A 190 -26.13 -8.27 -8.67
C VAL A 190 -26.03 -8.11 -10.19
N LEU A 191 -25.27 -8.99 -10.83
CA LEU A 191 -25.15 -9.08 -12.28
C LEU A 191 -25.96 -10.29 -12.73
N ASN A 192 -27.14 -10.07 -13.33
CA ASN A 192 -28.01 -11.11 -13.89
C ASN A 192 -27.58 -11.53 -15.30
N GLY A 193 -26.26 -11.58 -15.51
CA GLY A 193 -25.56 -11.96 -16.73
C GLY A 193 -24.10 -12.28 -16.40
N GLY A 194 -23.22 -12.25 -17.39
CA GLY A 194 -21.78 -12.42 -17.17
C GLY A 194 -21.04 -11.10 -16.90
N LEU A 195 -19.80 -11.21 -16.46
CA LEU A 195 -18.81 -10.12 -16.47
C LEU A 195 -17.69 -10.47 -17.45
N ILE A 196 -17.45 -9.61 -18.43
CA ILE A 196 -16.41 -9.81 -19.45
C ILE A 196 -15.49 -8.59 -19.46
N SER A 197 -14.17 -8.80 -19.48
CA SER A 197 -13.21 -7.72 -19.72
C SER A 197 -12.10 -8.13 -20.68
N ASN A 198 -11.61 -7.16 -21.43
CA ASN A 198 -10.38 -7.30 -22.22
C ASN A 198 -9.58 -6.01 -22.11
N ARG A 199 -8.41 -6.07 -21.44
CA ARG A 199 -7.52 -4.93 -21.16
C ARG A 199 -8.15 -3.88 -20.25
N ALA A 200 -8.89 -4.32 -19.23
CA ALA A 200 -9.33 -3.44 -18.16
C ALA A 200 -8.13 -2.91 -17.36
N THR A 201 -8.26 -1.70 -16.82
CA THR A 201 -7.24 -1.10 -15.94
C THR A 201 -7.41 -1.57 -14.49
N ALA A 202 -8.63 -1.88 -14.06
CA ALA A 202 -8.88 -2.57 -12.79
C ALA A 202 -10.24 -3.27 -12.80
N VAL A 203 -10.36 -4.37 -12.05
CA VAL A 203 -11.64 -5.02 -11.76
C VAL A 203 -11.67 -5.36 -10.28
N ARG A 204 -12.59 -4.74 -9.54
CA ARG A 204 -12.87 -5.04 -8.12
C ARG A 204 -14.31 -5.54 -7.97
N MET A 205 -14.52 -6.63 -7.25
CA MET A 205 -15.86 -7.10 -6.87
C MET A 205 -15.86 -7.53 -5.40
N CYS A 206 -16.79 -6.98 -4.62
CA CYS A 206 -16.96 -7.32 -3.21
C CYS A 206 -18.45 -7.51 -2.89
N ASN A 207 -18.77 -8.48 -2.04
CA ASN A 207 -20.13 -8.79 -1.57
C ASN A 207 -21.18 -8.87 -2.70
N SER A 208 -20.75 -9.28 -3.90
CA SER A 208 -21.57 -9.20 -5.11
C SER A 208 -21.94 -10.59 -5.63
N THR A 209 -23.00 -10.65 -6.44
CA THR A 209 -23.46 -11.88 -7.11
C THR A 209 -23.37 -11.73 -8.62
N VAL A 210 -22.78 -12.71 -9.29
CA VAL A 210 -22.80 -12.85 -10.75
C VAL A 210 -23.58 -14.12 -11.10
N ASN A 211 -24.75 -13.99 -11.73
CA ASN A 211 -25.57 -15.12 -12.18
C ASN A 211 -25.15 -15.63 -13.57
N GLY A 212 -23.84 -15.66 -13.82
CA GLY A 212 -23.22 -16.03 -15.08
C GLY A 212 -21.70 -16.20 -14.94
N ALA A 213 -21.01 -16.38 -16.06
CA ALA A 213 -19.54 -16.51 -16.06
C ALA A 213 -18.83 -15.15 -15.92
N VAL A 214 -17.66 -15.18 -15.30
CA VAL A 214 -16.71 -14.07 -15.22
C VAL A 214 -15.49 -14.42 -16.07
N SER A 215 -15.16 -13.59 -17.06
CA SER A 215 -14.01 -13.78 -17.94
C SER A 215 -13.22 -12.48 -18.07
N LEU A 216 -12.03 -12.46 -17.48
CA LEU A 216 -11.14 -11.30 -17.44
C LEU A 216 -9.88 -11.62 -18.24
N THR A 217 -9.59 -10.83 -19.27
CA THR A 217 -8.45 -11.05 -20.15
C THR A 217 -7.55 -9.83 -20.19
N LYS A 218 -6.23 -10.02 -20.02
CA LYS A 218 -5.20 -8.98 -20.18
C LYS A 218 -5.41 -7.74 -19.31
N THR A 219 -5.98 -7.90 -18.11
CA THR A 219 -6.08 -6.78 -17.15
C THR A 219 -4.69 -6.24 -16.84
N THR A 220 -4.51 -4.92 -16.95
CA THR A 220 -3.20 -4.29 -16.82
C THR A 220 -2.91 -3.79 -15.41
N GLY A 221 -3.93 -3.36 -14.67
CA GLY A 221 -3.83 -3.13 -13.22
C GLY A 221 -4.44 -4.29 -12.44
N PHE A 222 -4.96 -4.01 -11.25
CA PHE A 222 -5.32 -5.06 -10.31
C PHE A 222 -6.66 -5.75 -10.64
N VAL A 223 -6.73 -7.02 -10.28
CA VAL A 223 -7.97 -7.80 -10.18
C VAL A 223 -8.14 -8.19 -8.72
N LEU A 224 -9.21 -7.72 -8.09
CA LEU A 224 -9.58 -8.07 -6.72
C LEU A 224 -11.01 -8.61 -6.73
N ILE A 225 -11.19 -9.92 -6.61
CA ILE A 225 -12.52 -10.54 -6.60
C ILE A 225 -12.68 -11.20 -5.24
N GLY A 226 -13.14 -10.43 -4.27
CA GLY A 226 -13.13 -10.85 -2.88
C GLY A 226 -11.72 -10.92 -2.31
N ASP A 227 -11.66 -10.77 -1.00
CA ASP A 227 -10.52 -10.83 -0.11
C ASP A 227 -10.94 -11.77 1.02
N GLY A 228 -10.07 -12.69 1.41
CA GLY A 228 -10.34 -13.67 2.46
C GLY A 228 -10.68 -12.97 3.77
N ALA A 229 -11.19 -13.72 4.74
CA ALA A 229 -11.33 -13.21 6.10
C ALA A 229 -10.01 -13.35 6.88
N ASP A 230 -8.86 -13.22 6.21
CA ASP A 230 -7.59 -13.13 6.88
C ASP A 230 -7.31 -11.69 7.33
N SER A 231 -6.46 -11.57 8.34
CA SER A 231 -6.53 -10.49 9.32
C SER A 231 -5.43 -9.43 9.14
N ASP A 232 -4.77 -9.40 7.99
CA ASP A 232 -3.70 -8.44 7.70
C ASP A 232 -4.22 -7.12 7.11
N ASP A 233 -5.47 -7.11 6.65
CA ASP A 233 -6.19 -5.94 6.13
C ASP A 233 -6.72 -5.03 7.27
N VAL A 234 -5.81 -4.57 8.14
CA VAL A 234 -6.13 -3.69 9.27
C VAL A 234 -6.54 -2.31 8.74
N GLY A 235 -7.83 -1.98 8.74
CA GLY A 235 -8.34 -0.62 8.54
C GLY A 235 -8.90 -0.29 7.16
N VAL A 236 -8.91 -1.24 6.23
CA VAL A 236 -9.68 -1.19 4.98
C VAL A 236 -11.03 -1.87 5.22
N ALA A 237 -12.11 -1.40 4.59
CA ALA A 237 -13.37 -2.14 4.63
C ALA A 237 -13.18 -3.44 3.83
N PRO A 238 -13.26 -4.63 4.45
CA PRO A 238 -12.84 -5.88 3.82
C PRO A 238 -13.66 -6.15 2.57
N CYS A 239 -12.99 -6.55 1.50
CA CYS A 239 -13.65 -6.91 0.25
C CYS A 239 -14.30 -8.29 0.40
N GLY A 240 -15.45 -8.39 1.04
CA GLY A 240 -16.10 -9.69 1.27
C GLY A 240 -16.28 -10.51 -0.01
N GLY A 241 -16.13 -11.84 0.12
CA GLY A 241 -16.23 -12.79 -0.99
C GLY A 241 -17.52 -12.71 -1.80
N ASN A 242 -17.45 -13.14 -3.06
CA ASN A 242 -18.54 -13.04 -4.03
C ASN A 242 -19.24 -14.39 -4.27
N THR A 243 -20.46 -14.36 -4.82
CA THR A 243 -21.13 -15.55 -5.35
C THR A 243 -21.14 -15.52 -6.88
N ILE A 244 -20.46 -16.46 -7.52
CA ILE A 244 -20.38 -16.57 -8.99
C ILE A 244 -21.06 -17.88 -9.42
N LYS A 245 -22.25 -17.77 -10.02
CA LYS A 245 -23.01 -18.90 -10.55
C LYS A 245 -22.58 -19.26 -11.98
N GLY A 246 -21.29 -19.51 -12.14
CA GLY A 246 -20.64 -19.76 -13.42
C GLY A 246 -19.17 -20.08 -13.24
N SER A 247 -18.40 -20.06 -14.31
CA SER A 247 -16.93 -20.12 -14.25
C SER A 247 -16.32 -18.75 -13.97
N LEU A 248 -15.15 -18.74 -13.34
CA LEU A 248 -14.31 -17.56 -13.18
C LEU A 248 -12.97 -17.81 -13.89
N SER A 249 -12.69 -17.03 -14.93
CA SER A 249 -11.48 -17.19 -15.75
C SER A 249 -10.70 -15.89 -15.83
N ILE A 250 -9.41 -15.96 -15.50
CA ILE A 250 -8.46 -14.86 -15.62
C ILE A 250 -7.31 -15.32 -16.52
N VAL A 251 -7.05 -14.54 -17.57
CA VAL A 251 -6.08 -14.88 -18.61
C VAL A 251 -5.13 -13.70 -18.86
N ASN A 252 -3.83 -13.94 -18.73
CA ASN A 252 -2.75 -13.01 -19.03
C ASN A 252 -2.83 -11.66 -18.29
N SER A 253 -3.22 -11.65 -17.02
CA SER A 253 -3.20 -10.43 -16.21
C SER A 253 -1.76 -10.03 -15.89
N SER A 254 -1.43 -8.74 -16.01
CA SER A 254 -0.08 -8.24 -15.66
C SER A 254 -0.04 -7.51 -14.31
N GLY A 255 -1.19 -7.10 -13.78
CA GLY A 255 -1.27 -6.56 -12.43
C GLY A 255 -1.52 -7.64 -11.37
N PRO A 256 -1.55 -7.25 -10.09
CA PRO A 256 -1.90 -8.15 -8.99
C PRO A 256 -3.25 -8.81 -9.23
N VAL A 257 -3.36 -10.09 -8.86
CA VAL A 257 -4.61 -10.85 -8.94
C VAL A 257 -4.85 -11.47 -7.58
N GLU A 258 -5.99 -11.17 -7.01
CA GLU A 258 -6.40 -11.67 -5.71
C GLU A 258 -7.85 -12.16 -5.81
N LEU A 259 -8.06 -13.42 -5.43
CA LEU A 259 -9.35 -14.10 -5.37
C LEU A 259 -9.53 -14.68 -3.98
N GLY A 260 -10.20 -13.94 -3.10
CA GLY A 260 -10.44 -14.33 -1.71
C GLY A 260 -11.90 -14.70 -1.42
N GLY A 261 -12.12 -15.83 -0.73
CA GLY A 261 -13.40 -16.14 -0.09
C GLY A 261 -14.62 -16.32 -1.02
N ASN A 262 -14.43 -16.56 -2.32
CA ASN A 262 -15.53 -16.62 -3.27
C ASN A 262 -16.23 -17.99 -3.28
N THR A 263 -17.54 -17.99 -3.52
CA THR A 263 -18.29 -19.21 -3.88
C THR A 263 -18.50 -19.26 -5.39
N VAL A 264 -17.95 -20.29 -6.06
CA VAL A 264 -18.01 -20.44 -7.53
C VAL A 264 -18.66 -21.78 -7.89
N THR A 265 -19.80 -21.76 -8.58
CA THR A 265 -20.56 -22.99 -8.90
C THR A 265 -19.99 -23.80 -10.08
N GLN A 266 -18.85 -23.39 -10.63
CA GLN A 266 -18.07 -24.16 -11.60
C GLN A 266 -16.59 -24.13 -11.18
N GLY A 267 -15.67 -23.97 -12.13
CA GLY A 267 -14.24 -23.89 -11.86
C GLY A 267 -13.69 -22.46 -11.86
N ILE A 268 -12.52 -22.31 -11.24
CA ILE A 268 -11.66 -21.15 -11.38
C ILE A 268 -10.48 -21.55 -12.29
N SER A 269 -10.17 -20.71 -13.27
CA SER A 269 -8.97 -20.87 -14.10
C SER A 269 -8.12 -19.61 -14.09
N LEU A 270 -6.83 -19.73 -13.75
CA LEU A 270 -5.85 -18.64 -13.83
C LEU A 270 -4.72 -19.03 -14.78
N THR A 271 -4.57 -18.32 -15.90
CA THR A 271 -3.60 -18.69 -16.94
C THR A 271 -2.72 -17.52 -17.35
N GLY A 272 -1.39 -17.72 -17.35
CA GLY A 272 -0.43 -16.81 -17.98
C GLY A 272 -0.27 -15.44 -17.31
N SER A 273 -0.68 -15.27 -16.06
CA SER A 273 -0.53 -13.99 -15.35
C SER A 273 0.93 -13.75 -14.94
N THR A 274 1.39 -12.50 -15.03
CA THR A 274 2.81 -12.13 -14.87
C THR A 274 3.06 -11.02 -13.84
N GLY A 275 2.06 -10.68 -13.03
CA GLY A 275 2.19 -9.70 -11.94
C GLY A 275 2.95 -10.28 -10.74
N PRO A 276 2.77 -9.72 -9.54
CA PRO A 276 3.07 -10.42 -8.29
C PRO A 276 2.39 -11.80 -8.23
N ALA A 277 2.80 -12.65 -7.27
CA ALA A 277 2.12 -13.92 -7.05
C ALA A 277 0.62 -13.67 -6.89
N ALA A 278 -0.18 -14.42 -7.65
CA ALA A 278 -1.61 -14.31 -7.53
C ALA A 278 -2.06 -15.03 -6.27
N GLU A 279 -2.87 -14.38 -5.47
CA GLU A 279 -3.39 -14.91 -4.21
C GLU A 279 -4.77 -15.51 -4.48
N LEU A 280 -4.87 -16.82 -4.33
CA LEU A 280 -6.09 -17.58 -4.53
C LEU A 280 -6.37 -18.30 -3.22
N GLU A 281 -7.28 -17.77 -2.42
CA GLU A 281 -7.43 -18.19 -1.04
C GLU A 281 -8.88 -18.26 -0.59
N GLY A 282 -9.17 -19.21 0.30
CA GLY A 282 -10.50 -19.38 0.91
C GLY A 282 -11.66 -19.61 -0.07
N ASN A 283 -11.39 -19.86 -1.36
CA ASN A 283 -12.46 -20.02 -2.35
C ASN A 283 -13.14 -21.38 -2.22
N HIS A 284 -14.46 -21.42 -2.35
CA HIS A 284 -15.26 -22.64 -2.37
C HIS A 284 -15.86 -22.86 -3.75
N LEU A 285 -15.44 -23.92 -4.42
CA LEU A 285 -15.82 -24.18 -5.81
C LEU A 285 -16.22 -25.62 -6.06
N THR A 286 -17.23 -25.81 -6.91
CA THR A 286 -17.79 -27.14 -7.21
C THR A 286 -17.16 -27.79 -8.45
N GLY A 287 -16.35 -27.05 -9.20
CA GLY A 287 -15.61 -27.51 -10.38
C GLY A 287 -14.10 -27.62 -10.15
N THR A 288 -13.32 -27.50 -11.22
CA THR A 288 -11.85 -27.59 -11.15
C THR A 288 -11.23 -26.24 -10.81
N LEU A 289 -10.22 -26.26 -9.94
CA LEU A 289 -9.27 -25.16 -9.77
C LEU A 289 -8.03 -25.42 -10.63
N ALA A 290 -7.83 -24.63 -11.68
CA ALA A 290 -6.78 -24.87 -12.67
C ALA A 290 -5.88 -23.66 -12.85
N CYS A 291 -4.57 -23.84 -12.71
CA CYS A 291 -3.61 -22.75 -12.87
C CYS A 291 -2.44 -23.15 -13.76
N THR A 292 -2.17 -22.38 -14.81
CA THR A 292 -1.17 -22.76 -15.82
C THR A 292 -0.35 -21.55 -16.28
N GLY A 293 0.97 -21.68 -16.24
CA GLY A 293 1.88 -20.70 -16.85
C GLY A 293 1.93 -19.32 -16.16
N ASN A 294 1.46 -19.20 -14.92
CA ASN A 294 1.55 -17.97 -14.14
C ASN A 294 2.97 -17.81 -13.58
N VAL A 295 3.49 -16.59 -13.57
CA VAL A 295 4.84 -16.27 -13.09
C VAL A 295 4.80 -15.04 -12.20
N PRO A 296 5.07 -15.15 -10.88
CA PRO A 296 5.33 -16.40 -10.16
C PRO A 296 4.06 -17.28 -10.05
N PRO A 297 4.19 -18.57 -9.64
CA PRO A 297 3.04 -19.42 -9.33
C PRO A 297 2.12 -18.78 -8.26
N PRO A 298 0.81 -19.06 -8.30
CA PRO A 298 -0.13 -18.54 -7.31
C PRO A 298 0.11 -19.15 -5.90
N THR A 299 -0.32 -18.42 -4.87
CA THR A 299 -0.29 -18.81 -3.45
C THR A 299 -1.72 -18.89 -2.88
N ASP A 300 -1.87 -19.52 -1.72
CA ASP A 300 -3.14 -19.58 -0.97
C ASP A 300 -3.05 -18.92 0.41
N ASP A 301 -1.91 -18.29 0.72
CA ASP A 301 -1.59 -17.58 1.97
C ASP A 301 -1.98 -18.32 3.27
N GLY A 302 -1.98 -19.66 3.21
CA GLY A 302 -2.34 -20.52 4.33
C GLY A 302 -3.84 -20.69 4.55
N GLN A 303 -4.67 -20.20 3.61
CA GLN A 303 -6.12 -20.30 3.55
C GLN A 303 -6.56 -21.15 2.34
N PRO A 304 -6.62 -22.49 2.48
CA PRO A 304 -6.75 -23.37 1.34
C PRO A 304 -8.10 -23.27 0.62
N ASN A 305 -8.07 -23.34 -0.71
CA ASN A 305 -9.26 -23.40 -1.54
C ASN A 305 -9.99 -24.75 -1.42
N ILE A 306 -11.31 -24.77 -1.35
CA ILE A 306 -12.10 -26.02 -1.39
C ILE A 306 -12.52 -26.31 -2.83
N ALA A 307 -11.92 -27.34 -3.42
CA ALA A 307 -12.12 -27.74 -4.81
C ALA A 307 -12.09 -29.26 -4.98
N PRO A 308 -13.05 -29.89 -5.70
CA PRO A 308 -13.01 -31.33 -6.00
C PRO A 308 -11.79 -31.77 -6.80
N THR A 309 -11.24 -30.89 -7.64
CA THR A 309 -10.07 -31.21 -8.47
C THR A 309 -9.20 -29.97 -8.60
N ARG A 310 -7.89 -30.15 -8.46
CA ARG A 310 -6.89 -29.11 -8.64
C ARG A 310 -5.87 -29.53 -9.69
N THR A 311 -5.48 -28.63 -10.58
CA THR A 311 -4.54 -28.96 -11.68
C THR A 311 -3.51 -27.86 -11.94
N GLY A 312 -2.41 -28.25 -12.57
CA GLY A 312 -1.29 -27.37 -12.88
C GLY A 312 -0.62 -26.84 -11.62
N GLN A 313 -0.31 -25.54 -11.59
CA GLN A 313 0.34 -24.86 -10.47
C GLN A 313 -0.52 -24.89 -9.20
N CYS A 314 -1.85 -24.86 -9.34
CA CYS A 314 -2.78 -24.94 -8.22
C CYS A 314 -2.97 -26.36 -7.67
N GLY A 315 -2.33 -27.37 -8.27
CA GLY A 315 -2.24 -28.72 -7.73
C GLY A 315 -0.91 -29.02 -7.04
N ALA A 316 -0.03 -28.03 -6.90
CA ALA A 316 1.28 -28.21 -6.26
C ALA A 316 1.14 -28.42 -4.73
N PRO A 317 2.09 -29.10 -4.07
CA PRO A 317 2.09 -29.20 -2.61
C PRO A 317 2.24 -27.82 -1.95
N GLY A 318 1.45 -27.55 -0.91
CA GLY A 318 1.47 -26.25 -0.22
C GLY A 318 0.60 -25.17 -0.87
N PHE A 319 -0.31 -25.60 -1.74
CA PHE A 319 -1.45 -24.85 -2.27
C PHE A 319 -2.73 -25.63 -1.96
#